data_AF-A0A348S2L3-F1
#
_entry.id   AF-A0A348S2L3-F1
#
_cell.length_a   1.000
_cell.length_b   1.000
_cell.length_c   1.000
_cell.angle_alpha   90.00
_cell.angle_beta   90.00
_cell.angle_gamma   90.00
#
_symmetry.space_group_name_H-M   'P 1'
#
loop_
_entity.id
_entity.type
_entity.pdbx_description
1 polymer ?
#
loop_
_entity_poly.entity_id
_entity_poly.type
_entity_poly.pdbx_seq_one_letter_code
_entity_poly.pdbx_strand_id
1 'polypeptide(L)'
;MKCSKKSLTDKTAAVLCGLLLASIVQLSAANPKVTMKTTLGDVVLELDAEKAPVSTLNFLRYAQSKYYDGTVFHRVIPTFMIQGGGFDAKLDKKLKGLMAPIKNEWTNGLKNKRGTIAMARTNAPDSATSQFFINVVDNGSLDQPRGGAAYAVFGKVVEGMENVDKIRNTQTKTDAKYPGGKVVPATPVVIESVTLKGEYDLAALESTVAALAKKEVKKVSSEKEKGEAFLAENRKKENVKETASGLQYIIEEAGSAEKPGPTDQVEVHYRGTLLNGTEFDSSYKRNETIVFGLNQVIPGWTEGVQLLGKGGK
;
A
#
# COMPACT_ATOMS: atom_id res chain seq x y z
N MET A 1 -56.53 54.28 -38.40
CA MET A 1 -57.22 53.52 -37.31
C MET A 1 -56.26 53.40 -36.13
N LYS A 2 -56.75 53.51 -34.87
CA LYS A 2 -56.10 53.22 -33.55
C LYS A 2 -54.55 53.43 -33.44
N CYS A 3 -53.95 54.47 -32.83
CA CYS A 3 -54.07 55.08 -31.49
C CYS A 3 -53.11 54.51 -30.40
N SER A 4 -52.18 55.38 -29.92
CA SER A 4 -51.72 55.57 -28.50
C SER A 4 -50.53 54.79 -27.84
N LYS A 5 -49.46 55.56 -27.56
CA LYS A 5 -48.66 55.75 -26.28
C LYS A 5 -47.72 54.68 -25.66
N LYS A 6 -46.50 55.19 -25.33
CA LYS A 6 -45.66 55.11 -24.10
C LYS A 6 -45.34 53.78 -23.38
N SER A 7 -44.03 53.52 -23.17
CA SER A 7 -43.25 53.44 -21.89
C SER A 7 -41.99 52.60 -22.16
N LEU A 8 -40.73 52.96 -21.91
CA LEU A 8 -40.01 53.50 -20.75
C LEU A 8 -39.85 52.51 -19.57
N THR A 9 -38.72 51.78 -19.59
CA THR A 9 -37.97 51.09 -18.49
C THR A 9 -36.76 50.35 -19.12
N ASP A 10 -35.64 50.04 -18.44
CA ASP A 10 -34.82 50.92 -17.60
C ASP A 10 -33.33 50.46 -17.58
N LYS A 11 -32.39 51.41 -17.42
CA LYS A 11 -31.05 51.35 -16.76
C LYS A 11 -30.12 50.11 -16.76
N THR A 12 -28.85 50.38 -17.13
CA THR A 12 -27.57 49.87 -16.51
C THR A 12 -27.24 48.36 -16.63
N ALA A 13 -25.99 47.88 -16.56
CA ALA A 13 -24.73 48.48 -16.11
C ALA A 13 -23.51 47.98 -16.95
N ALA A 14 -22.36 48.64 -16.81
CA ALA A 14 -21.11 48.25 -17.47
C ALA A 14 -20.47 46.99 -16.87
N VAL A 15 -19.93 46.11 -17.72
CA VAL A 15 -19.11 44.96 -17.31
C VAL A 15 -17.64 45.36 -17.31
N LEU A 16 -17.11 45.70 -16.14
CA LEU A 16 -15.68 45.85 -15.93
C LEU A 16 -15.08 44.46 -15.65
N CYS A 17 -14.49 43.83 -16.68
CA CYS A 17 -13.90 42.50 -16.52
C CYS A 17 -12.54 42.61 -15.80
N GLY A 18 -12.56 42.50 -14.47
CA GLY A 18 -11.35 42.46 -13.66
C GLY A 18 -10.57 41.17 -13.89
N LEU A 19 -9.36 41.30 -14.44
CA LEU A 19 -8.37 40.22 -14.48
C LEU A 19 -7.88 39.90 -13.06
N LEU A 20 -8.60 38.99 -12.39
CA LEU A 20 -8.11 38.29 -11.22
C LEU A 20 -6.91 37.44 -11.63
N LEU A 21 -5.71 37.95 -11.35
CA LEU A 21 -4.49 37.17 -11.28
C LEU A 21 -4.69 36.09 -10.22
N ALA A 22 -5.10 34.90 -10.66
CA ALA A 22 -5.08 33.71 -9.83
C ALA A 22 -3.62 33.38 -9.52
N SER A 23 -3.15 33.76 -8.34
CA SER A 23 -1.88 33.32 -7.79
C SER A 23 -1.91 31.80 -7.71
N ILE A 24 -1.33 31.13 -8.71
CA ILE A 24 -1.08 29.69 -8.65
C ILE A 24 -0.10 29.51 -7.49
N VAL A 25 -0.61 29.01 -6.36
CA VAL A 25 0.24 28.58 -5.25
C VAL A 25 1.10 27.46 -5.81
N GLN A 26 2.36 27.78 -6.10
CA GLN A 26 3.33 26.77 -6.47
C GLN A 26 3.46 25.83 -5.29
N LEU A 27 3.10 24.57 -5.51
CA LEU A 27 3.37 23.50 -4.55
C LEU A 27 4.84 23.60 -4.15
N SER A 28 5.13 23.76 -2.86
CA SER A 28 6.49 23.64 -2.37
C SER A 28 6.97 22.23 -2.71
N ALA A 29 7.86 22.13 -3.70
CA ALA A 29 8.42 20.86 -4.16
C ALA A 29 9.37 20.22 -3.13
N ALA A 30 9.48 20.80 -1.92
CA ALA A 30 10.25 20.26 -0.82
C ALA A 30 9.45 19.19 -0.06
N ASN A 31 10.11 18.06 0.19
CA ASN A 31 9.59 16.99 1.03
C ASN A 31 9.24 17.50 2.45
N PRO A 32 8.07 17.14 3.01
CA PRO A 32 7.65 17.59 4.34
C PRO A 32 8.61 17.10 5.41
N LYS A 33 8.95 17.99 6.35
CA LYS A 33 9.81 17.69 7.50
C LYS A 33 8.99 17.67 8.78
N VAL A 34 9.34 16.77 9.69
CA VAL A 34 8.76 16.72 11.04
C VAL A 34 9.85 16.66 12.10
N THR A 35 9.63 17.31 13.23
CA THR A 35 10.42 17.10 14.45
C THR A 35 9.68 16.11 15.35
N MET A 36 10.32 14.98 15.62
CA MET A 36 9.88 14.00 16.62
C MET A 36 10.66 14.25 17.91
N LYS A 37 9.97 14.77 18.94
CA LYS A 37 10.55 14.98 20.27
C LYS A 37 10.50 13.67 21.05
N THR A 38 11.61 13.27 21.66
CA THR A 38 11.67 12.07 22.50
C THR A 38 12.41 12.32 23.79
N THR A 39 12.18 11.46 24.79
CA THR A 39 12.91 11.51 26.07
C THR A 39 14.42 11.28 25.96
N LEU A 40 14.94 10.90 24.78
CA LEU A 40 16.38 10.77 24.49
C LEU A 40 16.89 11.78 23.44
N GLY A 41 16.10 12.81 23.14
CA GLY A 41 16.44 13.90 22.21
C GLY A 41 15.52 13.97 20.99
N ASP A 42 15.65 15.07 20.24
CA ASP A 42 14.87 15.31 19.03
C ASP A 42 15.42 14.53 17.83
N VAL A 43 14.54 14.10 16.93
CA VAL A 43 14.86 13.49 15.65
C VAL A 43 14.08 14.22 14.57
N VAL A 44 14.74 14.77 13.55
CA VAL A 44 14.06 15.41 12.41
C VAL A 44 14.00 14.42 11.25
N LEU A 45 12.80 14.18 10.75
CA LEU A 45 12.54 13.33 9.59
C LEU A 45 12.19 14.19 8.38
N GLU A 46 12.67 13.80 7.21
CA GLU A 46 12.23 14.27 5.90
C GLU A 46 11.47 13.12 5.22
N LEU A 47 10.18 13.34 4.95
CA LEU A 47 9.26 12.32 4.43
C LEU A 47 9.14 12.45 2.90
N ASP A 48 9.14 11.33 2.18
CA ASP A 48 9.14 11.31 0.71
C ASP A 48 7.69 11.34 0.19
N ALA A 49 7.15 12.55 0.01
CA ALA A 49 5.78 12.74 -0.44
C ALA A 49 5.58 12.43 -1.94
N GLU A 50 6.66 12.35 -2.71
CA GLU A 50 6.61 11.98 -4.14
C GLU A 50 6.53 10.46 -4.32
N LYS A 51 7.37 9.71 -3.60
CA LYS A 51 7.48 8.25 -3.73
C LYS A 51 6.61 7.47 -2.74
N ALA A 52 6.23 8.08 -1.63
CA ALA A 52 5.35 7.48 -0.64
C ALA A 52 4.23 8.44 -0.21
N PRO A 53 3.43 8.99 -1.15
CA PRO A 53 2.38 9.96 -0.84
C PRO A 53 1.35 9.44 0.17
N VAL A 54 0.95 8.16 0.09
CA VAL A 54 -0.07 7.58 0.99
C VAL A 54 0.51 7.42 2.41
N SER A 55 1.72 6.87 2.53
CA SER A 55 2.40 6.66 3.81
C SER A 55 2.78 7.97 4.48
N THR A 56 3.28 8.94 3.70
CA THR A 56 3.61 10.29 4.17
C THR A 56 2.37 11.02 4.67
N LEU A 57 1.27 11.01 3.90
CA LEU A 57 0.00 11.62 4.33
C LEU A 57 -0.54 10.97 5.61
N ASN A 58 -0.53 9.64 5.68
CA ASN A 58 -0.97 8.88 6.85
C ASN A 58 -0.15 9.26 8.11
N PHE A 59 1.18 9.31 7.99
CA PHE A 59 2.05 9.71 9.09
C PHE A 59 1.80 11.16 9.52
N LEU A 60 1.65 12.10 8.57
CA LEU A 60 1.35 13.50 8.85
C LEU A 60 -0.01 13.68 9.52
N ARG A 61 -1.03 12.90 9.15
CA ARG A 61 -2.34 12.90 9.83
C ARG A 61 -2.25 12.38 11.28
N TYR A 62 -1.43 11.37 11.56
CA TYR A 62 -1.19 10.93 12.94
C TYR A 62 -0.40 11.96 13.77
N ALA A 63 0.53 12.70 13.15
CA ALA A 63 1.21 13.83 13.78
C ALA A 63 0.24 14.99 14.08
N GLN A 64 -0.53 15.44 13.09
CA GLN A 64 -1.50 16.54 13.23
C GLN A 64 -2.59 16.24 14.26
N SER A 65 -3.05 14.99 14.35
CA SER A 65 -4.03 14.53 15.35
C SER A 65 -3.44 14.25 16.73
N LYS A 66 -2.13 14.49 16.94
CA LYS A 66 -1.41 14.20 18.20
C LYS A 66 -1.52 12.73 18.65
N TYR A 67 -1.68 11.83 17.69
CA TYR A 67 -1.75 10.41 17.98
C TYR A 67 -0.39 9.86 18.44
N TYR A 68 0.73 10.42 17.99
CA TYR A 68 2.05 9.98 18.44
C TYR A 68 2.42 10.44 19.86
N ASP A 69 1.82 11.51 20.36
CA ASP A 69 2.08 12.07 21.69
C ASP A 69 1.82 11.01 22.79
N GLY A 70 2.83 10.74 23.62
CA GLY A 70 2.79 9.72 24.67
C GLY A 70 2.90 8.27 24.19
N THR A 71 3.12 8.03 22.89
CA THR A 71 3.48 6.69 22.40
C THR A 71 4.96 6.39 22.65
N VAL A 72 5.38 5.12 22.58
CA VAL A 72 6.77 4.73 22.86
C VAL A 72 7.41 3.92 21.74
N PHE A 73 8.75 3.94 21.71
CA PHE A 73 9.55 2.93 21.01
C PHE A 73 9.45 1.61 21.78
N HIS A 74 8.45 0.82 21.41
CA HIS A 74 8.03 -0.40 22.10
C HIS A 74 8.75 -1.66 21.61
N ARG A 75 9.71 -1.52 20.70
CA ARG A 75 10.62 -2.59 20.29
C ARG A 75 11.93 -1.98 19.77
N VAL A 76 13.05 -2.38 20.35
CA VAL A 76 14.39 -1.89 20.01
C VAL A 76 15.31 -3.08 19.79
N ILE A 77 15.99 -3.14 18.64
CA ILE A 77 16.99 -4.17 18.35
C ILE A 77 18.24 -3.44 17.80
N PRO A 78 19.36 -3.36 18.55
CA PRO A 78 20.50 -2.48 18.24
C PRO A 78 21.11 -2.70 16.84
N THR A 79 21.08 -3.93 16.35
CA THR A 79 21.64 -4.37 15.08
C THR A 79 20.62 -4.42 13.94
N PHE A 80 19.45 -3.78 14.08
CA PHE A 80 18.34 -3.92 13.14
C PHE A 80 17.52 -2.62 13.02
N MET A 81 16.59 -2.35 13.95
CA MET A 81 15.73 -1.16 13.91
C MET A 81 15.18 -0.78 15.29
N ILE A 82 14.61 0.43 15.38
CA ILE A 82 13.77 0.87 16.49
C ILE A 82 12.34 1.09 15.98
N GLN A 83 11.34 0.49 16.63
CA GLN A 83 9.93 0.50 16.20
C GLN A 83 9.05 1.17 17.25
N GLY A 84 8.18 2.09 16.82
CA GLY A 84 7.42 3.00 17.68
C GLY A 84 5.99 3.26 17.20
N GLY A 85 5.33 4.23 17.82
CA GLY A 85 4.09 4.83 17.30
C GLY A 85 2.81 4.00 17.40
N GLY A 86 2.69 3.04 18.35
CA GLY A 86 1.48 2.22 18.48
C GLY A 86 1.11 1.72 19.88
N PHE A 87 1.93 2.01 20.88
CA PHE A 87 1.73 1.61 22.27
C PHE A 87 2.10 2.77 23.19
N ASP A 88 1.46 2.85 24.36
CA ASP A 88 1.78 3.82 25.41
C ASP A 88 2.94 3.34 26.31
N ALA A 89 3.26 4.13 27.34
CA ALA A 89 4.33 3.81 28.30
C ALA A 89 4.03 2.59 29.21
N LYS A 90 2.78 2.09 29.25
CA LYS A 90 2.39 0.83 29.90
C LYS A 90 2.43 -0.37 28.94
N LEU A 91 2.88 -0.13 27.70
CA LEU A 91 2.87 -1.06 26.58
C LEU A 91 1.46 -1.56 26.22
N ASP A 92 0.44 -0.74 26.47
CA ASP A 92 -0.93 -0.99 26.01
C ASP A 92 -1.13 -0.36 24.63
N LYS A 93 -1.89 -1.03 23.75
CA LYS A 93 -2.12 -0.57 22.36
C LYS A 93 -2.91 0.73 22.36
N LYS A 94 -2.40 1.78 21.70
CA LYS A 94 -3.11 3.06 21.57
C LYS A 94 -4.21 2.96 20.50
N LEU A 95 -5.40 2.47 20.87
CA LEU A 95 -6.50 2.27 19.92
C LEU A 95 -7.30 3.56 19.63
N LYS A 96 -7.39 4.48 20.60
CA LYS A 96 -8.11 5.75 20.42
C LYS A 96 -7.38 6.63 19.40
N GLY A 97 -8.08 6.99 18.31
CA GLY A 97 -7.52 7.77 17.20
C GLY A 97 -6.73 6.93 16.18
N LEU A 98 -6.73 5.60 16.29
CA LEU A 98 -6.17 4.73 15.25
C LEU A 98 -7.02 4.82 13.98
N MET A 99 -6.37 5.07 12.84
CA MET A 99 -7.01 5.18 11.53
C MET A 99 -6.99 3.82 10.81
N ALA A 100 -7.78 3.70 9.74
CA ALA A 100 -7.84 2.50 8.91
C ALA A 100 -6.46 2.17 8.27
N PRO A 101 -6.20 0.90 7.92
CA PRO A 101 -4.97 0.53 7.24
C PRO A 101 -4.79 1.19 5.87
N ILE A 102 -3.54 1.41 5.47
CA ILE A 102 -3.18 2.01 4.19
C ILE A 102 -2.66 0.99 3.17
N LYS A 103 -2.78 1.36 1.89
CA LYS A 103 -2.11 0.70 0.77
C LYS A 103 -0.59 0.72 0.99
N ASN A 104 0.08 -0.40 0.73
CA ASN A 104 1.51 -0.55 0.93
C ASN A 104 2.29 -0.10 -0.33
N GLU A 105 3.17 0.89 -0.15
CA GLU A 105 3.95 1.55 -1.22
C GLU A 105 5.36 0.94 -1.41
N TRP A 106 5.62 -0.28 -0.94
CA TRP A 106 6.96 -0.90 -0.96
C TRP A 106 7.65 -1.01 -2.33
N THR A 107 6.90 -0.90 -3.42
CA THR A 107 7.42 -0.92 -4.80
C THR A 107 7.97 0.44 -5.26
N ASN A 108 7.94 1.48 -4.42
CA ASN A 108 8.38 2.85 -4.74
C ASN A 108 9.90 3.03 -4.97
N GLY A 109 10.69 1.96 -4.88
CA GLY A 109 12.13 1.96 -5.14
C GLY A 109 13.00 2.46 -3.99
N LEU A 110 12.42 3.01 -2.92
CA LEU A 110 13.15 3.30 -1.69
C LEU A 110 13.60 2.00 -1.01
N LYS A 111 14.66 2.07 -0.21
CA LYS A 111 15.35 0.90 0.37
C LYS A 111 15.56 1.07 1.87
N ASN A 112 15.40 -0.01 2.63
CA ASN A 112 15.49 -0.04 4.09
C ASN A 112 16.95 0.12 4.59
N LYS A 113 17.61 1.22 4.24
CA LYS A 113 18.98 1.58 4.64
C LYS A 113 19.01 2.29 5.99
N ARG A 114 20.18 2.34 6.64
CA ARG A 114 20.38 3.09 7.89
C ARG A 114 19.86 4.53 7.76
N GLY A 115 19.11 4.98 8.77
CA GLY A 115 18.49 6.30 8.83
C GLY A 115 17.16 6.41 8.07
N THR A 116 16.71 5.41 7.34
CA THR A 116 15.37 5.44 6.69
C THR A 116 14.26 5.13 7.69
N ILE A 117 13.08 5.74 7.51
CA ILE A 117 11.85 5.41 8.24
C ILE A 117 10.88 4.65 7.32
N ALA A 118 10.31 3.58 7.85
CA ALA A 118 9.41 2.68 7.12
C ALA A 118 8.18 2.28 7.93
N MET A 119 7.08 1.98 7.24
CA MET A 119 5.82 1.59 7.85
C MET A 119 5.89 0.15 8.37
N ALA A 120 5.52 -0.06 9.63
CA ALA A 120 5.35 -1.40 10.20
C ALA A 120 3.97 -1.96 9.81
N ARG A 121 3.89 -3.28 9.59
CA ARG A 121 2.67 -4.00 9.20
C ARG A 121 2.63 -5.41 9.79
N THR A 122 1.47 -6.05 9.67
CA THR A 122 1.29 -7.50 9.88
C THR A 122 1.67 -8.27 8.62
N ASN A 123 1.40 -9.58 8.57
CA ASN A 123 1.64 -10.40 7.38
C ASN A 123 0.84 -9.92 6.16
N ALA A 124 -0.36 -9.36 6.34
CA ALA A 124 -1.16 -8.83 5.24
C ALA A 124 -0.44 -7.63 4.58
N PRO A 125 -0.40 -7.52 3.24
CA PRO A 125 0.27 -6.44 2.52
C PRO A 125 -0.13 -5.03 2.96
N ASP A 126 -1.43 -4.73 2.85
CA ASP A 126 -2.03 -3.40 3.03
C ASP A 126 -2.56 -3.23 4.47
N SER A 127 -1.72 -3.57 5.46
CA SER A 127 -2.10 -3.60 6.88
C SER A 127 -1.40 -2.55 7.75
N ALA A 128 -0.59 -1.65 7.16
CA ALA A 128 0.10 -0.61 7.90
C ALA A 128 -0.90 0.43 8.44
N THR A 129 -0.71 0.88 9.68
CA THR A 129 -1.56 1.92 10.32
C THR A 129 -0.67 3.04 10.86
N SER A 130 -0.45 3.10 12.18
CA SER A 130 0.32 4.15 12.84
C SER A 130 1.78 3.78 13.12
N GLN A 131 2.07 2.49 13.30
CA GLN A 131 3.41 2.03 13.67
C GLN A 131 4.41 2.19 12.54
N PHE A 132 5.60 2.65 12.90
CA PHE A 132 6.74 2.82 12.02
C PHE A 132 7.99 2.23 12.68
N PHE A 133 9.06 2.08 11.89
CA PHE A 133 10.39 1.80 12.41
C PHE A 133 11.45 2.65 11.70
N ILE A 134 12.51 3.00 12.43
CA ILE A 134 13.71 3.63 11.89
C ILE A 134 14.80 2.56 11.79
N ASN A 135 15.35 2.38 10.59
CA ASN A 135 16.44 1.46 10.31
C ASN A 135 17.74 1.99 10.92
N VAL A 136 18.41 1.19 11.78
CA VAL A 136 19.68 1.61 12.42
C VAL A 136 20.93 0.98 11.79
N VAL A 137 20.72 0.05 10.85
CA VAL A 137 21.69 -0.53 9.92
C VAL A 137 21.02 -0.70 8.54
N ASP A 138 21.74 -1.19 7.53
CA ASP A 138 21.16 -1.52 6.23
C ASP A 138 20.45 -2.88 6.26
N ASN A 139 19.13 -2.87 6.11
CA ASN A 139 18.22 -4.00 6.27
C ASN A 139 17.64 -4.48 4.93
N GLY A 140 18.48 -4.79 3.94
CA GLY A 140 18.05 -5.19 2.59
C GLY A 140 17.10 -6.40 2.54
N SER A 141 17.04 -7.23 3.60
CA SER A 141 16.06 -8.32 3.72
C SER A 141 14.61 -7.87 4.00
N LEU A 142 14.41 -6.58 4.29
CA LEU A 142 13.09 -5.91 4.42
C LEU A 142 12.59 -5.31 3.10
N ASP A 143 13.46 -5.20 2.10
CA ASP A 143 13.10 -4.81 0.73
C ASP A 143 12.55 -6.00 -0.10
N GLN A 144 12.60 -7.20 0.47
CA GLN A 144 12.11 -8.45 -0.14
C GLN A 144 10.69 -8.78 0.34
N PRO A 145 9.80 -9.27 -0.54
CA PRO A 145 8.42 -9.54 -0.17
C PRO A 145 8.28 -10.72 0.81
N ARG A 146 7.48 -10.53 1.86
CA ARG A 146 7.07 -11.54 2.85
C ARG A 146 5.57 -11.43 3.09
N GLY A 147 4.81 -12.49 2.83
CA GLY A 147 3.35 -12.43 2.87
C GLY A 147 2.73 -11.55 1.77
N GLY A 148 3.38 -11.46 0.60
CA GLY A 148 2.87 -10.72 -0.57
C GLY A 148 3.32 -9.27 -0.72
N ALA A 149 4.09 -8.71 0.21
CA ALA A 149 4.67 -7.35 0.08
C ALA A 149 5.96 -7.21 0.89
N ALA A 150 6.75 -6.16 0.65
CA ALA A 150 7.88 -5.79 1.50
C ALA A 150 7.48 -4.70 2.53
N TYR A 151 8.44 -3.94 3.07
CA TYR A 151 8.16 -2.82 3.98
C TYR A 151 8.41 -1.47 3.29
N ALA A 152 7.36 -0.64 3.20
CA ALA A 152 7.42 0.67 2.55
C ALA A 152 8.25 1.68 3.37
N VAL A 153 9.41 2.06 2.83
CA VAL A 153 10.12 3.26 3.26
C VAL A 153 9.37 4.49 2.75
N PHE A 154 9.21 5.49 3.61
CA PHE A 154 8.50 6.73 3.30
C PHE A 154 9.25 8.00 3.75
N GLY A 155 10.53 7.87 4.10
CA GLY A 155 11.37 9.01 4.49
C GLY A 155 12.71 8.60 5.07
N LYS A 156 13.41 9.59 5.64
CA LYS A 156 14.71 9.44 6.30
C LYS A 156 14.86 10.42 7.47
N VAL A 157 15.71 10.08 8.43
CA VAL A 157 16.25 11.01 9.43
C VAL A 157 17.23 11.96 8.73
N VAL A 158 17.12 13.26 9.02
CA VAL A 158 18.01 14.31 8.51
C VAL A 158 18.77 15.04 9.63
N GLU A 159 18.25 15.06 10.84
CA GLU A 159 18.93 15.57 12.05
C GLU A 159 18.60 14.61 13.23
N GLY A 160 19.52 14.40 14.18
CA GLY A 160 19.25 13.57 15.36
C GLY A 160 19.50 12.06 15.22
N MET A 161 20.32 11.61 14.24
CA MET A 161 20.69 10.18 14.15
C MET A 161 21.48 9.69 15.37
N GLU A 162 22.21 10.56 16.05
CA GLU A 162 22.85 10.30 17.33
C GLU A 162 21.83 10.04 18.45
N ASN A 163 20.63 10.64 18.37
CA ASN A 163 19.53 10.36 19.31
C ASN A 163 18.86 9.02 18.96
N VAL A 164 18.70 8.70 17.66
CA VAL A 164 18.30 7.35 17.21
C VAL A 164 19.30 6.27 17.72
N ASP A 165 20.60 6.54 17.66
CA ASP A 165 21.63 5.65 18.18
C ASP A 165 21.60 5.56 19.73
N LYS A 166 21.25 6.63 20.48
CA LYS A 166 20.97 6.53 21.93
C LYS A 166 19.79 5.60 22.20
N ILE A 167 18.69 5.74 21.45
CA ILE A 167 17.49 4.90 21.59
C ILE A 167 17.84 3.43 21.31
N ARG A 168 18.59 3.14 20.23
CA ARG A 168 18.93 1.75 19.86
C ARG A 168 19.84 1.07 20.89
N ASN A 169 20.64 1.85 21.63
CA ASN A 169 21.60 1.38 22.63
C ASN A 169 21.04 1.37 24.07
N THR A 170 19.76 1.69 24.26
CA THR A 170 19.12 1.62 25.59
C THR A 170 19.16 0.20 26.16
N GLN A 171 19.19 0.05 27.49
CA GLN A 171 19.04 -1.27 28.09
C GLN A 171 17.64 -1.80 27.79
N THR A 172 17.56 -3.06 27.36
CA THR A 172 16.30 -3.70 26.97
C THR A 172 15.96 -4.91 27.83
N LYS A 173 14.67 -5.22 27.93
CA LYS A 173 14.10 -6.40 28.61
C LYS A 173 13.07 -7.09 27.72
N THR A 174 12.71 -8.32 28.07
CA THR A 174 11.48 -8.95 27.57
C THR A 174 10.29 -8.50 28.41
N ASP A 175 9.12 -8.27 27.80
CA ASP A 175 7.89 -7.95 28.53
C ASP A 175 6.91 -9.12 28.54
N ALA A 176 6.30 -9.40 29.70
CA ALA A 176 5.38 -10.52 29.88
C ALA A 176 4.08 -10.39 29.07
N LYS A 177 3.66 -9.17 28.70
CA LYS A 177 2.52 -8.95 27.78
C LYS A 177 2.84 -9.36 26.34
N TYR A 178 4.12 -9.48 25.98
CA TYR A 178 4.58 -9.77 24.62
C TYR A 178 5.63 -10.90 24.59
N PRO A 179 5.22 -12.14 24.97
CA PRO A 179 6.08 -13.31 24.87
C PRO A 179 6.54 -13.54 23.42
N GLY A 180 7.69 -14.20 23.24
CA GLY A 180 8.27 -14.44 21.91
C GLY A 180 9.22 -13.34 21.41
N GLY A 181 9.91 -12.62 22.30
CA GLY A 181 11.09 -11.84 21.94
C GLY A 181 10.83 -10.41 21.44
N LYS A 182 9.75 -9.74 21.88
CA LYS A 182 9.73 -8.28 21.82
C LYS A 182 10.72 -7.73 22.86
N VAL A 183 11.85 -7.26 22.34
CA VAL A 183 12.91 -6.58 23.09
C VAL A 183 12.46 -5.13 23.31
N VAL A 184 11.97 -4.81 24.51
CA VAL A 184 11.45 -3.48 24.87
C VAL A 184 12.47 -2.70 25.68
N PRO A 185 12.56 -1.36 25.58
CA PRO A 185 13.36 -0.55 26.50
C PRO A 185 12.99 -0.80 27.97
N ALA A 186 14.00 -0.96 28.83
CA ALA A 186 13.80 -1.17 30.26
C ALA A 186 13.13 0.04 30.92
N THR A 187 13.61 1.24 30.54
CA THR A 187 12.98 2.55 30.73
C THR A 187 12.29 2.97 29.42
N PRO A 188 10.99 3.29 29.42
CA PRO A 188 10.27 3.67 28.20
C PRO A 188 10.88 4.91 27.52
N VAL A 189 11.18 4.77 26.22
CA VAL A 189 11.54 5.91 25.36
C VAL A 189 10.24 6.47 24.77
N VAL A 190 9.79 7.60 25.30
CA VAL A 190 8.51 8.22 24.94
C VAL A 190 8.72 9.20 23.79
N ILE A 191 7.80 9.16 22.82
CA ILE A 191 7.61 10.19 21.80
C ILE A 191 6.68 11.23 22.42
N GLU A 192 7.24 12.38 22.75
CA GLU A 192 6.52 13.46 23.45
C GLU A 192 5.59 14.19 22.49
N SER A 193 6.06 14.45 21.27
CA SER A 193 5.27 15.01 20.18
C SER A 193 5.91 14.70 18.81
N VAL A 194 5.10 14.75 17.76
CA VAL A 194 5.57 14.81 16.37
C VAL A 194 4.92 16.01 15.70
N THR A 195 5.71 17.00 15.31
CA THR A 195 5.21 18.27 14.75
C THR A 195 5.82 18.54 13.37
N LEU A 196 5.04 19.15 12.47
CA LEU A 196 5.53 19.61 11.17
C LEU A 196 6.57 20.73 11.38
N LYS A 197 7.70 20.64 10.69
CA LYS A 197 8.81 21.61 10.71
C LYS A 197 8.67 22.54 9.51
N GLY A 198 8.10 23.72 9.73
CA GLY A 198 7.78 24.70 8.70
C GLY A 198 6.38 24.49 8.10
N GLU A 199 6.09 25.20 7.02
CA GLU A 199 4.82 25.08 6.28
C GLU A 199 4.90 23.96 5.23
N TYR A 200 3.79 23.24 5.06
CA TYR A 200 3.62 22.25 4.00
C TYR A 200 2.15 22.16 3.60
N ASP A 201 1.88 22.09 2.30
CA ASP A 201 0.52 22.01 1.78
C ASP A 201 -0.03 20.58 1.91
N LEU A 202 -0.54 20.28 3.11
CA LEU A 202 -1.18 19.01 3.41
C LEU A 202 -2.44 18.81 2.55
N ALA A 203 -3.17 19.87 2.17
CA ALA A 203 -4.38 19.78 1.37
C ALA A 203 -4.06 19.38 -0.09
N ALA A 204 -2.97 19.87 -0.66
CA ALA A 204 -2.48 19.41 -1.95
C ALA A 204 -2.04 17.94 -1.90
N LEU A 205 -1.34 17.50 -0.85
CA LEU A 205 -1.00 16.08 -0.68
C LEU A 205 -2.24 15.19 -0.53
N GLU A 206 -3.25 15.64 0.23
CA GLU A 206 -4.55 14.96 0.33
C GLU A 206 -5.26 14.85 -1.03
N SER A 207 -5.27 15.92 -1.81
CA SER A 207 -5.80 15.94 -3.18
C SER A 207 -5.05 14.96 -4.09
N THR A 208 -3.72 14.92 -4.02
CA THR A 208 -2.87 13.97 -4.77
C THR A 208 -3.18 12.53 -4.39
N VAL A 209 -3.24 12.18 -3.09
CA VAL A 209 -3.60 10.83 -2.64
C VAL A 209 -5.03 10.45 -3.06
N ALA A 210 -5.98 11.37 -2.97
CA ALA A 210 -7.35 11.14 -3.44
C ALA A 210 -7.43 10.93 -4.96
N ALA A 211 -6.60 11.63 -5.75
CA ALA A 211 -6.50 11.44 -7.19
C ALA A 211 -5.87 10.08 -7.55
N LEU A 212 -4.83 9.64 -6.83
CA LEU A 212 -4.24 8.31 -6.98
C LEU A 212 -5.26 7.20 -6.68
N ALA A 213 -5.99 7.30 -5.56
CA ALA A 213 -7.04 6.35 -5.19
C ALA A 213 -8.15 6.30 -6.26
N LYS A 214 -8.63 7.45 -6.75
CA LYS A 214 -9.62 7.51 -7.85
C LYS A 214 -9.10 6.87 -9.14
N LYS A 215 -7.82 7.09 -9.49
CA LYS A 215 -7.17 6.50 -10.67
C LYS A 215 -7.09 4.97 -10.55
N GLU A 216 -6.78 4.44 -9.37
CA GLU A 216 -6.70 3.00 -9.12
C GLU A 216 -8.10 2.36 -9.14
N VAL A 217 -9.11 2.96 -8.50
CA VAL A 217 -10.51 2.52 -8.58
C VAL A 217 -11.00 2.49 -10.03
N LYS A 218 -10.76 3.55 -10.83
CA LYS A 218 -11.15 3.60 -12.25
C LYS A 218 -10.40 2.57 -13.10
N LYS A 219 -9.14 2.26 -12.79
CA LYS A 219 -8.40 1.18 -13.44
C LYS A 219 -9.03 -0.18 -13.12
N VAL A 220 -9.30 -0.46 -11.85
CA VAL A 220 -9.91 -1.73 -11.41
C VAL A 220 -11.31 -1.91 -12.01
N SER A 221 -12.15 -0.87 -12.03
CA SER A 221 -13.48 -0.97 -12.66
C SER A 221 -13.37 -1.24 -14.16
N SER A 222 -12.48 -0.55 -14.88
CA SER A 222 -12.29 -0.75 -16.32
C SER A 222 -11.74 -2.15 -16.66
N GLU A 223 -10.82 -2.70 -15.87
CA GLU A 223 -10.36 -4.09 -16.08
C GLU A 223 -11.45 -5.11 -15.74
N LYS A 224 -12.30 -4.84 -14.74
CA LYS A 224 -13.47 -5.68 -14.44
C LYS A 224 -14.48 -5.67 -15.59
N GLU A 225 -14.83 -4.50 -16.11
CA GLU A 225 -15.74 -4.33 -17.25
C GLU A 225 -15.23 -5.08 -18.49
N LYS A 226 -13.92 -5.01 -18.78
CA LYS A 226 -13.28 -5.80 -19.85
C LYS A 226 -13.37 -7.30 -19.61
N GLY A 227 -13.21 -7.76 -18.37
CA GLY A 227 -13.35 -9.16 -17.99
C GLY A 227 -14.77 -9.68 -18.17
N GLU A 228 -15.76 -8.92 -17.71
CA GLU A 228 -17.18 -9.26 -17.88
C GLU A 228 -17.58 -9.29 -19.37
N ALA A 229 -17.13 -8.29 -20.16
CA ALA A 229 -17.35 -8.27 -21.61
C ALA A 229 -16.65 -9.43 -22.33
N PHE A 230 -15.40 -9.76 -21.97
CA PHE A 230 -14.68 -10.89 -22.52
C PHE A 230 -15.40 -12.21 -22.23
N LEU A 231 -15.83 -12.45 -20.99
CA LEU A 231 -16.54 -13.66 -20.59
C LEU A 231 -17.91 -13.75 -21.29
N ALA A 232 -18.62 -12.64 -21.49
CA ALA A 232 -19.90 -12.60 -22.20
C ALA A 232 -19.74 -12.92 -23.70
N GLU A 233 -18.65 -12.49 -24.34
CA GLU A 233 -18.37 -12.80 -25.74
C GLU A 233 -17.80 -14.22 -25.91
N ASN A 234 -16.93 -14.65 -24.99
CA ASN A 234 -16.26 -15.94 -25.07
C ASN A 234 -17.25 -17.12 -24.93
N ARG A 235 -18.35 -16.97 -24.17
CA ARG A 235 -19.50 -17.90 -24.14
C ARG A 235 -20.11 -18.22 -25.51
N LYS A 236 -19.99 -17.31 -26.48
CA LYS A 236 -20.63 -17.44 -27.80
C LYS A 236 -19.75 -18.20 -28.80
N LYS A 237 -18.48 -18.43 -28.48
CA LYS A 237 -17.55 -19.13 -29.36
C LYS A 237 -17.86 -20.62 -29.39
N GLU A 238 -17.63 -21.22 -30.56
CA GLU A 238 -17.74 -22.65 -30.74
C GLU A 238 -16.85 -23.41 -29.75
N ASN A 239 -17.33 -24.57 -29.28
CA ASN A 239 -16.65 -25.47 -28.33
C ASN A 239 -16.35 -24.92 -26.93
N VAL A 240 -16.65 -23.65 -26.62
CA VAL A 240 -16.58 -23.13 -25.25
C VAL A 240 -17.68 -23.75 -24.39
N LYS A 241 -17.28 -24.32 -23.26
CA LYS A 241 -18.15 -24.85 -22.22
C LYS A 241 -18.00 -24.01 -20.96
N GLU A 242 -19.05 -23.96 -20.15
CA GLU A 242 -19.06 -23.25 -18.88
C GLU A 242 -19.51 -24.17 -17.74
N THR A 243 -18.86 -24.04 -16.58
CA THR A 243 -19.21 -24.78 -15.36
C THR A 243 -20.13 -23.97 -14.45
N ALA A 244 -20.64 -24.60 -13.38
CA ALA A 244 -21.49 -23.93 -12.39
C ALA A 244 -20.77 -22.80 -11.61
N SER A 245 -19.44 -22.75 -11.59
CA SER A 245 -18.67 -21.65 -10.99
C SER A 245 -18.50 -20.45 -11.92
N GLY A 246 -18.86 -20.59 -13.20
CA GLY A 246 -18.59 -19.62 -14.27
C GLY A 246 -17.24 -19.82 -14.97
N LEU A 247 -16.49 -20.89 -14.66
CA LEU A 247 -15.27 -21.23 -15.39
C LEU A 247 -15.60 -21.59 -16.85
N GLN A 248 -14.99 -20.87 -17.79
CA GLN A 248 -15.11 -21.16 -19.22
C GLN A 248 -13.86 -21.89 -19.72
N TYR A 249 -14.07 -22.95 -20.50
CA TYR A 249 -12.98 -23.79 -21.00
C TYR A 249 -13.27 -24.35 -22.39
N ILE A 250 -12.21 -24.74 -23.08
CA ILE A 250 -12.19 -25.60 -24.26
C ILE A 250 -11.23 -26.74 -23.91
N ILE A 251 -11.48 -27.95 -24.42
CA ILE A 251 -10.49 -29.02 -24.50
C ILE A 251 -10.16 -29.11 -25.98
N GLU A 252 -8.93 -28.76 -26.34
CA GLU A 252 -8.43 -28.80 -27.73
C GLU A 252 -8.15 -30.24 -28.15
N GLU A 253 -7.53 -31.03 -27.26
CA GLU A 253 -7.21 -32.44 -27.50
C GLU A 253 -7.64 -33.27 -26.28
N ALA A 254 -8.52 -34.25 -26.51
CA ALA A 254 -9.04 -35.08 -25.43
C ALA A 254 -7.95 -36.05 -24.92
N GLY A 255 -7.63 -35.94 -23.63
CA GLY A 255 -6.79 -36.91 -22.93
C GLY A 255 -7.51 -38.22 -22.59
N SER A 256 -6.88 -39.05 -21.77
CA SER A 256 -7.46 -40.33 -21.33
C SER A 256 -8.69 -40.13 -20.41
N ALA A 257 -9.36 -41.23 -20.07
CA ALA A 257 -10.44 -41.21 -19.08
C ALA A 257 -9.96 -40.91 -17.64
N GLU A 258 -8.66 -41.01 -17.37
CA GLU A 258 -8.07 -40.69 -16.07
C GLU A 258 -8.06 -39.18 -15.85
N LYS A 259 -8.70 -38.74 -14.77
CA LYS A 259 -8.81 -37.33 -14.36
C LYS A 259 -8.33 -37.18 -12.92
N PRO A 260 -7.57 -36.13 -12.58
CA PRO A 260 -7.11 -35.90 -11.22
C PRO A 260 -8.27 -35.47 -10.31
N GLY A 261 -8.15 -35.75 -9.02
CA GLY A 261 -8.97 -35.17 -7.97
C GLY A 261 -8.47 -33.79 -7.50
N PRO A 262 -9.24 -33.06 -6.69
CA PRO A 262 -8.96 -31.66 -6.31
C PRO A 262 -7.70 -31.46 -5.43
N THR A 263 -7.12 -32.55 -4.92
CA THR A 263 -5.91 -32.55 -4.07
C THR A 263 -4.71 -33.24 -4.71
N ASP A 264 -4.87 -33.80 -5.91
CA ASP A 264 -3.82 -34.60 -6.55
C ASP A 264 -2.68 -33.71 -7.05
N GLN A 265 -1.50 -34.30 -7.18
CA GLN A 265 -0.40 -33.68 -7.92
C GLN A 265 -0.57 -33.93 -9.41
N VAL A 266 -0.35 -32.87 -10.19
CA VAL A 266 -0.37 -32.92 -11.65
C VAL A 266 0.95 -32.38 -12.19
N GLU A 267 1.42 -32.97 -13.28
CA GLU A 267 2.52 -32.44 -14.09
C GLU A 267 1.95 -31.85 -15.37
N VAL A 268 2.29 -30.59 -15.68
CA VAL A 268 1.70 -29.89 -16.83
C VAL A 268 2.71 -28.99 -17.55
N HIS A 269 2.43 -28.73 -18.83
CA HIS A 269 2.81 -27.48 -19.47
C HIS A 269 1.65 -26.48 -19.46
N TYR A 270 1.95 -25.20 -19.32
CA TYR A 270 0.97 -24.13 -19.24
C TYR A 270 1.50 -22.79 -19.74
N ARG A 271 0.56 -21.90 -20.04
CA ARG A 271 0.79 -20.51 -20.41
C ARG A 271 -0.30 -19.63 -19.81
N GLY A 272 0.07 -18.61 -19.05
CA GLY A 272 -0.84 -17.66 -18.43
C GLY A 272 -0.74 -16.28 -19.07
N THR A 273 -1.85 -15.78 -19.64
CA THR A 273 -1.93 -14.44 -20.25
C THR A 273 -3.08 -13.63 -19.67
N LEU A 274 -2.88 -12.31 -19.57
CA LEU A 274 -3.94 -11.33 -19.35
C LEU A 274 -4.76 -11.12 -20.64
N LEU A 275 -5.93 -10.48 -20.54
CA LEU A 275 -6.85 -10.22 -21.67
C LEU A 275 -6.22 -9.37 -22.79
N ASN A 276 -5.19 -8.59 -22.49
CA ASN A 276 -4.42 -7.81 -23.47
C ASN A 276 -3.27 -8.61 -24.13
N GLY A 277 -3.22 -9.94 -23.93
CA GLY A 277 -2.15 -10.81 -24.42
C GLY A 277 -0.84 -10.74 -23.64
N THR A 278 -0.73 -9.92 -22.59
CA THR A 278 0.48 -9.88 -21.75
C THR A 278 0.61 -11.18 -20.98
N GLU A 279 1.66 -11.94 -21.27
CA GLU A 279 1.98 -13.18 -20.57
C GLU A 279 2.56 -12.89 -19.19
N PHE A 280 1.98 -13.47 -18.14
CA PHE A 280 2.45 -13.32 -16.76
C PHE A 280 3.32 -14.49 -16.30
N ASP A 281 3.11 -15.69 -16.86
CA ASP A 281 3.93 -16.88 -16.59
C ASP A 281 3.76 -17.92 -17.72
N SER A 282 4.77 -18.76 -17.94
CA SER A 282 4.79 -19.80 -18.98
C SER A 282 5.85 -20.85 -18.71
N SER A 283 5.45 -22.11 -18.66
CA SER A 283 6.38 -23.25 -18.62
C SER A 283 7.18 -23.38 -19.91
N TYR A 284 6.56 -23.08 -21.06
CA TYR A 284 7.17 -23.19 -22.38
C TYR A 284 8.39 -22.28 -22.54
N LYS A 285 8.41 -21.11 -21.88
CA LYS A 285 9.60 -20.23 -21.86
C LYS A 285 10.79 -20.82 -21.10
N ARG A 286 10.54 -21.75 -20.17
CA ARG A 286 11.57 -22.46 -19.40
C ARG A 286 11.95 -23.80 -20.04
N ASN A 287 11.18 -24.26 -21.03
CA ASN A 287 11.30 -25.57 -21.67
C ASN A 287 11.28 -26.74 -20.68
N GLU A 288 10.49 -26.60 -19.60
CA GLU A 288 10.38 -27.54 -18.50
C GLU A 288 8.92 -27.58 -18.03
N THR A 289 8.42 -28.74 -17.63
CA THR A 289 7.09 -28.91 -17.01
C THR A 289 7.06 -28.32 -15.60
N ILE A 290 5.88 -28.26 -14.97
CA ILE A 290 5.75 -27.96 -13.55
C ILE A 290 4.90 -29.01 -12.85
N VAL A 291 5.27 -29.36 -11.62
CA VAL A 291 4.49 -30.23 -10.73
C VAL A 291 3.98 -29.41 -9.55
N PHE A 292 2.68 -29.49 -9.27
CA PHE A 292 2.05 -28.87 -8.09
C PHE A 292 0.80 -29.66 -7.67
N GLY A 293 0.35 -29.47 -6.43
CA GLY A 293 -0.93 -30.00 -5.95
C GLY A 293 -2.09 -29.09 -6.36
N LEU A 294 -3.20 -29.65 -6.85
CA LEU A 294 -4.35 -28.85 -7.33
C LEU A 294 -5.00 -27.98 -6.24
N ASN A 295 -4.76 -28.27 -4.96
CA ASN A 295 -5.17 -27.46 -3.82
C ASN A 295 -4.23 -26.28 -3.49
N GLN A 296 -3.17 -26.05 -4.29
CA GLN A 296 -2.16 -25.00 -4.08
C GLN A 296 -2.24 -23.88 -5.14
N VAL A 297 -3.16 -23.97 -6.09
CA VAL A 297 -3.33 -23.04 -7.22
C VAL A 297 -4.65 -22.25 -7.13
N ILE A 298 -4.88 -21.34 -8.08
CA ILE A 298 -6.12 -20.55 -8.12
C ILE A 298 -7.34 -21.45 -8.40
N PRO A 299 -8.55 -21.14 -7.88
CA PRO A 299 -9.71 -22.04 -7.97
C PRO A 299 -10.08 -22.50 -9.39
N GLY A 300 -9.97 -21.62 -10.39
CA GLY A 300 -10.24 -21.98 -11.79
C GLY A 300 -9.25 -23.00 -12.38
N TRP A 301 -8.03 -23.07 -11.85
CA TRP A 301 -7.07 -24.14 -12.19
C TRP A 301 -7.37 -25.43 -11.45
N THR A 302 -7.66 -25.34 -10.15
CA THR A 302 -8.11 -26.49 -9.34
C THR A 302 -9.28 -27.18 -10.02
N GLU A 303 -10.29 -26.43 -10.47
CA GLU A 303 -11.46 -26.95 -11.18
C GLU A 303 -11.14 -27.38 -12.62
N GLY A 304 -10.50 -26.52 -13.42
CA GLY A 304 -10.33 -26.75 -14.85
C GLY A 304 -9.48 -27.99 -15.19
N VAL A 305 -8.43 -28.27 -14.43
CA VAL A 305 -7.57 -29.43 -14.68
C VAL A 305 -8.28 -30.75 -14.37
N GLN A 306 -9.26 -30.78 -13.46
CA GLN A 306 -10.10 -31.97 -13.21
C GLN A 306 -11.05 -32.28 -14.38
N LEU A 307 -11.29 -31.32 -15.29
CA LEU A 307 -12.08 -31.54 -16.50
C LEU A 307 -11.25 -32.22 -17.60
N LEU A 308 -9.93 -32.05 -17.58
CA LEU A 308 -8.98 -32.53 -18.57
C LEU A 308 -8.49 -33.94 -18.23
N GLY A 309 -8.54 -34.82 -19.23
CA GLY A 309 -7.95 -36.16 -19.12
C GLY A 309 -6.42 -36.13 -19.20
N LYS A 310 -5.75 -37.08 -18.58
CA LYS A 310 -4.28 -37.21 -18.65
C LYS A 310 -3.79 -37.25 -20.11
N GLY A 311 -2.82 -36.39 -20.43
CA GLY A 311 -2.27 -36.22 -21.79
C GLY A 311 -3.12 -35.36 -22.73
N GLY A 312 -4.23 -34.79 -22.27
CA GLY A 312 -5.03 -33.84 -23.05
C GLY A 312 -4.45 -32.43 -23.06
N LYS A 313 -5.08 -31.56 -23.85
CA LYS A 313 -4.72 -30.15 -24.05
C LYS A 313 -5.96 -29.25 -24.03
#